data_AF-A0A7V8EJ16-F1
#
_entry.id   AF-A0A7V8EJ16-F1
#
_cell.length_a   1.000
_cell.length_b   1.000
_cell.length_c   1.000
_cell.angle_alpha   90.00
_cell.angle_beta   90.00
_cell.angle_gamma   90.00
#
_symmetry.space_group_name_H-M   'P 1'
#
loop_
_entity.id
_entity.type
_entity.pdbx_description
1 polymer ?
#
loop_
_entity_poly.entity_id
_entity_poly.type
_entity_poly.pdbx_seq_one_letter_code
_entity_poly.pdbx_strand_id
1 'polypeptide(L)'
;MKIPPHQRDRARPIAQHEMGHYVIAKALGFTTGDVSLTLIALDGHRGEATLFLYEPFDNLPQIRRYLEKRILVLFAGSIAETLPAAHVPTRGVDQEKAEKIMLGPTAENDYGKARELVAMLRNILHPDTIDLARTSDQKLEIINRLWDRAVELVGLYEELIVGLACTLVESIKPAEKNTYSGTLSEETLAALPSLQTLQMIEP
;
A
#
# COMPACT_ATOMS: atom_id res chain seq x y z
N MET A 1 -22.88 -13.42 -11.15
CA MET A 1 -22.55 -13.06 -12.54
C MET A 1 -21.09 -12.60 -12.56
N LYS A 2 -20.21 -13.18 -13.38
CA LYS A 2 -18.79 -12.78 -13.44
C LYS A 2 -18.67 -11.45 -14.17
N ILE A 3 -17.81 -10.54 -13.69
CA ILE A 3 -17.60 -9.25 -14.35
C ILE A 3 -16.92 -9.40 -15.72
N PRO A 4 -17.13 -8.46 -16.67
CA PRO A 4 -16.50 -8.51 -17.99
C PRO A 4 -14.97 -8.57 -17.91
N PRO A 5 -14.27 -9.23 -18.85
CA PRO A 5 -12.81 -9.34 -18.85
C PRO A 5 -12.08 -7.99 -18.72
N HIS A 6 -12.49 -6.98 -19.49
CA HIS A 6 -11.90 -5.64 -19.43
C HIS A 6 -12.02 -4.98 -18.04
N GLN A 7 -13.08 -5.28 -17.29
CA GLN A 7 -13.22 -4.78 -15.92
C GLN A 7 -12.30 -5.53 -14.95
N ARG A 8 -11.99 -6.81 -15.20
CA ARG A 8 -10.99 -7.55 -14.40
C ARG A 8 -9.59 -7.02 -14.63
N ASP A 9 -9.24 -6.79 -15.89
CA ASP A 9 -7.92 -6.26 -16.26
C ASP A 9 -7.69 -4.87 -15.64
N ARG A 10 -8.75 -4.07 -15.59
CA ARG A 10 -8.78 -2.78 -14.89
C ARG A 10 -8.74 -2.91 -13.37
N ALA A 11 -9.48 -3.86 -12.79
CA ALA A 11 -9.54 -4.06 -11.35
C ALA A 11 -8.20 -4.53 -10.76
N ARG A 12 -7.45 -5.34 -11.50
CA ARG A 12 -6.22 -5.98 -11.03
C ARG A 12 -5.19 -4.99 -10.44
N PRO A 13 -4.70 -3.97 -11.18
CA PRO A 13 -3.71 -3.04 -10.63
C PRO A 13 -4.24 -2.33 -9.37
N ILE A 14 -5.51 -1.96 -9.34
CA ILE A 14 -6.12 -1.30 -8.17
C ILE A 14 -6.21 -2.27 -6.98
N ALA A 15 -6.59 -3.52 -7.22
CA ALA A 15 -6.61 -4.55 -6.19
C ALA A 15 -5.19 -4.85 -5.65
N GLN A 16 -4.18 -4.82 -6.52
CA GLN A 16 -2.77 -4.93 -6.11
C GLN A 16 -2.34 -3.74 -5.26
N HIS A 17 -2.77 -2.52 -5.59
CA HIS A 17 -2.54 -1.32 -4.79
C HIS A 17 -3.06 -1.48 -3.37
N GLU A 18 -4.34 -1.82 -3.22
CA GLU A 18 -4.97 -1.98 -1.89
C GLU A 18 -4.35 -3.15 -1.11
N MET A 19 -4.02 -4.25 -1.78
CA MET A 19 -3.34 -5.39 -1.14
C MET A 19 -1.89 -5.08 -0.76
N GLY A 20 -1.22 -4.18 -1.49
CA GLY A 20 0.08 -3.64 -1.11
C GLY A 20 0.01 -2.94 0.24
N HIS A 21 -0.95 -2.02 0.42
CA HIS A 21 -1.20 -1.39 1.72
C HIS A 21 -1.50 -2.43 2.80
N TYR A 22 -2.44 -3.33 2.54
CA TYR A 22 -2.91 -4.30 3.53
C TYR A 22 -1.79 -5.23 4.01
N VAL A 23 -1.08 -5.88 3.08
CA VAL A 23 -0.07 -6.89 3.41
C VAL A 23 1.12 -6.25 4.12
N ILE A 24 1.61 -5.10 3.63
CA ILE A 24 2.73 -4.41 4.26
C ILE A 24 2.34 -3.87 5.63
N ALA A 25 1.11 -3.37 5.79
CA ALA A 25 0.62 -2.94 7.10
C ALA A 25 0.56 -4.10 8.09
N LYS A 26 0.06 -5.26 7.66
CA LYS A 26 0.03 -6.47 8.49
C LYS A 26 1.43 -6.91 8.89
N ALA A 27 2.37 -6.91 7.94
CA ALA A 27 3.77 -7.27 8.16
C ALA A 27 4.46 -6.37 9.19
N LEU A 28 4.14 -5.08 9.18
CA LEU A 28 4.70 -4.09 10.11
C LEU A 28 3.94 -4.04 11.45
N GLY A 29 2.90 -4.86 11.62
CA GLY A 29 2.17 -5.01 12.88
C GLY A 29 0.98 -4.09 13.07
N PHE A 30 0.52 -3.40 12.04
CA PHE A 30 -0.72 -2.65 12.14
C PHE A 30 -1.92 -3.60 12.30
N THR A 31 -2.90 -3.14 13.06
CA THR A 31 -4.23 -3.76 13.02
C THR A 31 -4.92 -3.34 11.72
N THR A 32 -5.49 -4.29 11.01
CA THR A 32 -6.06 -4.14 9.66
C THR A 32 -7.51 -4.63 9.65
N GLY A 33 -8.38 -3.97 8.90
CA GLY A 33 -9.78 -4.35 8.71
C GLY A 33 -10.02 -5.03 7.36
N ASP A 34 -11.11 -4.62 6.70
CA ASP A 34 -11.47 -5.07 5.37
C ASP A 34 -10.67 -4.39 4.25
N VAL A 35 -10.76 -4.97 3.05
CA VAL A 35 -10.25 -4.38 1.82
C VAL A 35 -11.35 -4.41 0.77
N SER A 36 -11.63 -3.27 0.15
CA SER A 36 -12.69 -3.12 -0.83
C SER A 36 -12.22 -2.45 -2.10
N LEU A 37 -12.91 -2.77 -3.20
CA LEU A 37 -12.70 -2.15 -4.51
C LEU A 37 -14.05 -1.95 -5.19
N THR A 38 -14.30 -0.72 -5.64
CA THR A 38 -15.45 -0.36 -6.46
C THR A 38 -14.99 0.30 -7.75
N LEU A 39 -15.37 -0.27 -8.89
CA LEU A 39 -15.24 0.34 -10.21
C LEU A 39 -16.51 1.12 -10.53
N ILE A 40 -16.33 2.36 -10.97
CA ILE A 40 -17.39 3.33 -11.27
C ILE A 40 -17.26 3.71 -12.75
N ALA A 41 -18.32 3.46 -13.53
CA ALA A 41 -18.36 3.80 -14.94
C ALA A 41 -17.12 3.30 -15.71
N LEU A 42 -16.58 4.13 -16.63
CA LEU A 42 -15.49 3.76 -17.53
C LEU A 42 -14.10 3.85 -16.89
N ASP A 43 -13.84 4.85 -16.04
CA ASP A 43 -12.50 5.24 -15.58
C ASP A 43 -12.40 5.50 -14.06
N GLY A 44 -13.47 5.93 -13.40
CA GLY A 44 -13.52 6.15 -11.96
C GLY A 44 -13.44 4.87 -11.10
N HIS A 45 -12.70 4.92 -9.99
CA HIS A 45 -12.65 3.82 -9.04
C HIS A 45 -12.53 4.35 -7.60
N ARG A 46 -12.82 3.47 -6.65
CA ARG A 46 -12.52 3.66 -5.23
C ARG A 46 -12.00 2.35 -4.68
N GLY A 47 -10.74 2.34 -4.26
CA GLY A 47 -10.16 1.29 -3.44
C GLY A 47 -10.06 1.77 -1.99
N GLU A 48 -10.11 0.83 -1.06
CA GLU A 48 -9.90 1.13 0.36
C GLU A 48 -9.36 -0.11 1.08
N ALA A 49 -8.19 0.02 1.68
CA ALA A 49 -7.66 -0.89 2.69
C ALA A 49 -7.78 -0.25 4.09
N THR A 50 -8.52 -0.88 4.99
CA THR A 50 -8.76 -0.35 6.33
C THR A 50 -7.61 -0.65 7.26
N LEU A 51 -7.02 0.40 7.84
CA LEU A 51 -5.93 0.32 8.81
C LEU A 51 -6.32 1.10 10.08
N PHE A 52 -6.09 0.50 11.24
CA PHE A 52 -6.25 1.17 12.53
C PHE A 52 -4.92 1.77 12.98
N LEU A 53 -4.91 3.09 13.13
CA LEU A 53 -3.71 3.89 13.36
C LEU A 53 -3.46 4.21 14.84
N TYR A 54 -4.29 3.70 15.74
CA TYR A 54 -4.23 3.99 17.16
C TYR A 54 -3.20 3.08 17.83
N GLU A 55 -2.05 3.63 18.21
CA GLU A 55 -1.00 2.93 18.95
C GLU A 55 -0.48 3.87 20.07
N PRO A 56 -0.37 3.39 21.33
CA PRO A 56 0.22 4.19 22.39
C PRO A 56 1.73 4.34 22.20
N PHE A 57 2.25 5.54 22.46
CA PHE A 57 3.69 5.81 22.44
C PHE A 57 4.16 6.35 23.80
N ASP A 58 5.13 5.67 24.40
CA ASP A 58 5.79 6.05 25.64
C ASP A 58 7.04 6.90 25.40
N ASN A 59 7.60 6.87 24.18
CA ASN A 59 8.87 7.53 23.88
C ASN A 59 9.07 7.85 22.39
N LEU A 60 10.04 8.73 22.11
CA LEU A 60 10.39 9.17 20.75
C LEU A 60 10.81 8.02 19.81
N PRO A 61 11.61 7.02 20.23
CA PRO A 61 11.92 5.86 19.38
C PRO A 61 10.69 5.10 18.86
N GLN A 62 9.62 4.97 19.66
CA GLN A 62 8.37 4.35 19.20
C GLN A 62 7.67 5.22 18.15
N ILE A 63 7.60 6.54 18.36
CA ILE A 63 7.04 7.48 17.37
C ILE A 63 7.82 7.39 16.06
N ARG A 64 9.16 7.38 16.12
CA ARG A 64 10.02 7.22 14.94
C ARG A 64 9.69 5.95 14.17
N ARG A 65 9.67 4.79 14.85
CA ARG A 65 9.33 3.52 14.22
C ARG A 65 7.94 3.55 13.60
N TYR A 66 6.95 4.09 14.30
CA TYR A 66 5.60 4.20 13.78
C TYR A 66 5.54 5.04 12.48
N LEU A 67 6.25 6.17 12.44
CA LEU A 67 6.35 6.99 11.23
C LEU A 67 7.00 6.23 10.08
N GLU A 68 8.12 5.53 10.33
CA GLU A 68 8.79 4.70 9.32
C GLU A 68 7.84 3.62 8.79
N LYS A 69 7.19 2.85 9.69
CA LYS A 69 6.20 1.84 9.31
C LYS A 69 5.08 2.43 8.44
N ARG A 70 4.50 3.57 8.83
CA ARG A 70 3.38 4.17 8.10
C ARG A 70 3.80 4.69 6.73
N ILE A 71 5.01 5.25 6.59
CA ILE A 71 5.56 5.67 5.31
C ILE A 71 5.74 4.47 4.38
N LEU A 72 6.30 3.36 4.88
CA LEU A 72 6.45 2.12 4.10
C LEU A 72 5.12 1.61 3.56
N VAL A 73 4.08 1.61 4.40
CA VAL A 73 2.72 1.23 3.97
C VAL A 73 2.21 2.15 2.86
N LEU A 74 2.37 3.47 2.98
CA LEU A 74 1.90 4.42 1.97
C LEU A 74 2.63 4.24 0.64
N PHE A 75 3.93 3.91 0.67
CA PHE A 75 4.70 3.60 -0.53
C PHE A 75 4.29 2.27 -1.17
N ALA A 76 3.90 1.28 -0.36
CA ALA A 76 3.58 -0.05 -0.84
C ALA A 76 2.45 -0.10 -1.88
N GLY A 77 1.48 0.81 -1.83
CA GLY A 77 0.34 0.83 -2.76
C GLY A 77 0.78 1.00 -4.21
N SER A 78 1.49 2.10 -4.51
CA SER A 78 1.94 2.37 -5.88
C SER A 78 2.97 1.36 -6.38
N ILE A 79 3.81 0.83 -5.48
CA ILE A 79 4.81 -0.18 -5.80
C ILE A 79 4.12 -1.50 -6.16
N ALA A 80 3.14 -1.93 -5.36
CA ALA A 80 2.39 -3.16 -5.59
C ALA A 80 1.54 -3.11 -6.87
N GLU A 81 1.00 -1.94 -7.23
CA GLU A 81 0.25 -1.73 -8.48
C GLU A 81 1.07 -2.06 -9.74
N THR A 82 2.40 -2.07 -9.64
CA THR A 82 3.29 -2.43 -10.74
C THR A 82 3.49 -3.93 -10.93
N LEU A 83 3.15 -4.73 -9.91
CA LEU A 83 3.43 -6.15 -9.92
C LEU A 83 2.76 -6.84 -11.12
N PRO A 84 3.48 -7.74 -11.82
CA PRO A 84 2.92 -8.51 -12.91
C PRO A 84 1.67 -9.29 -12.49
N ALA A 85 0.77 -9.54 -13.44
CA ALA A 85 -0.39 -10.39 -13.17
C ALA A 85 0.06 -11.82 -12.88
N ALA A 86 -0.73 -12.56 -12.09
CA ALA A 86 -0.38 -13.92 -11.64
C ALA A 86 -0.01 -14.92 -12.76
N HIS A 87 -0.53 -14.72 -13.98
CA HIS A 87 -0.25 -15.59 -15.13
C HIS A 87 1.01 -15.19 -15.93
N VAL A 88 1.63 -14.06 -15.59
CA VAL A 88 2.83 -13.57 -16.25
C VAL A 88 4.06 -14.20 -15.57
N PRO A 89 4.99 -14.81 -16.33
CA PRO A 89 6.12 -15.52 -15.74
C PRO A 89 7.21 -14.58 -15.19
N THR A 90 7.22 -13.30 -15.60
CA THR A 90 8.11 -12.29 -15.04
C THR A 90 7.61 -11.86 -13.66
N ARG A 91 8.55 -11.66 -12.74
CA ARG A 91 8.30 -11.17 -11.39
C ARG A 91 9.03 -9.86 -11.12
N GLY A 92 8.69 -9.22 -10.03
CA GLY A 92 9.38 -8.05 -9.52
C GLY A 92 8.67 -6.73 -9.82
N VAL A 93 9.09 -5.73 -9.05
CA VAL A 93 8.59 -4.36 -9.10
C VAL A 93 9.17 -3.62 -10.30
N ASP A 94 8.31 -2.92 -11.04
CA ASP A 94 8.72 -1.91 -12.02
C ASP A 94 8.84 -0.56 -11.31
N GLN A 95 10.05 -0.23 -10.84
CA GLN A 95 10.28 0.96 -10.02
C GLN A 95 9.98 2.27 -10.76
N GLU A 96 10.33 2.35 -12.06
CA GLU A 96 10.07 3.54 -12.87
C GLU A 96 8.55 3.79 -12.99
N LYS A 97 7.78 2.72 -13.18
CA LYS A 97 6.32 2.82 -13.18
C LYS A 97 5.76 3.15 -11.79
N ALA A 98 6.33 2.60 -10.72
CA ALA A 98 5.87 2.85 -9.35
C ALA A 98 6.05 4.32 -8.96
N GLU A 99 7.15 4.95 -9.37
CA GLU A 99 7.41 6.39 -9.19
C GLU A 99 6.38 7.24 -9.95
N LYS A 100 6.08 6.88 -11.21
CA LYS A 100 5.07 7.59 -12.01
C LYS A 100 3.67 7.47 -11.39
N ILE A 101 3.31 6.31 -10.84
CA ILE A 101 2.04 6.11 -10.14
C ILE A 101 1.99 6.95 -8.87
N MET A 102 3.07 6.93 -8.07
CA MET A 102 3.16 7.68 -6.80
C MET A 102 2.95 9.19 -7.00
N LEU A 103 3.48 9.74 -8.09
CA LEU A 103 3.32 11.16 -8.45
C LEU A 103 2.02 11.45 -9.23
N GLY A 104 1.25 10.41 -9.54
CA GLY A 104 0.01 10.48 -10.30
C GLY A 104 -1.23 10.71 -9.43
N PRO A 105 -2.39 10.98 -10.07
CA PRO A 105 -3.63 11.29 -9.36
C PRO A 105 -4.20 10.11 -8.55
N THR A 106 -3.81 8.87 -8.86
CA THR A 106 -4.30 7.68 -8.17
C THR A 106 -3.66 7.48 -6.80
N ALA A 107 -2.43 7.94 -6.60
CA ALA A 107 -1.68 7.83 -5.34
C ALA A 107 -1.37 9.19 -4.70
N GLU A 108 -1.91 10.29 -5.23
CA GLU A 108 -1.65 11.66 -4.74
C GLU A 108 -1.90 11.80 -3.24
N ASN A 109 -2.97 11.18 -2.74
CA ASN A 109 -3.32 11.21 -1.33
C ASN A 109 -2.28 10.47 -0.48
N ASP A 110 -1.81 9.31 -0.93
CA ASP A 110 -0.81 8.52 -0.20
C ASP A 110 0.55 9.20 -0.21
N TYR A 111 0.95 9.77 -1.34
CA TYR A 111 2.16 10.56 -1.43
C TYR A 111 2.09 11.82 -0.56
N GLY A 112 0.96 12.52 -0.56
CA GLY A 112 0.73 13.68 0.30
C GLY A 112 0.94 13.35 1.79
N LYS A 113 0.28 12.29 2.27
CA LYS A 113 0.47 11.78 3.64
C LYS A 113 1.92 11.39 3.90
N ALA A 114 2.54 10.63 2.99
CA ALA A 114 3.91 10.16 3.18
C ALA A 114 4.89 11.33 3.32
N ARG A 115 4.73 12.40 2.52
CA ARG A 115 5.56 13.61 2.60
C ARG A 115 5.42 14.34 3.94
N GLU A 116 4.22 14.43 4.49
CA GLU A 116 3.99 15.01 5.81
C GLU A 116 4.65 14.18 6.92
N LEU A 117 4.51 12.85 6.85
CA LEU A 117 5.16 11.93 7.79
C LEU A 117 6.68 12.00 7.70
N VAL A 118 7.24 12.08 6.48
CA VAL A 118 8.69 12.27 6.26
C VAL A 118 9.16 13.58 6.87
N ALA A 119 8.41 14.66 6.73
CA ALA A 119 8.76 15.94 7.34
C ALA A 119 8.80 15.84 8.88
N MET A 120 7.83 15.17 9.49
CA MET A 120 7.82 14.92 10.94
C MET A 120 9.00 14.02 11.37
N LEU A 121 9.24 12.93 10.66
CA LEU A 121 10.36 12.02 10.93
C LEU A 121 11.69 12.75 10.85
N ARG A 122 11.88 13.60 9.84
CA ARG A 122 13.07 14.45 9.69
C ARG A 122 13.24 15.37 10.91
N ASN A 123 12.18 16.04 11.35
CA ASN A 123 12.25 16.94 12.50
C ASN A 123 12.63 16.21 13.79
N ILE A 124 12.23 14.94 13.95
CA ILE A 124 12.65 14.10 15.08
C ILE A 124 14.12 13.68 14.97
N LEU A 125 14.58 13.31 13.77
CA LEU A 125 15.96 12.84 13.55
C LEU A 125 17.00 13.98 13.54
N HIS A 126 16.59 15.18 13.16
CA HIS A 126 17.46 16.34 12.98
C HIS A 126 16.83 17.61 13.57
N PRO A 127 16.60 17.67 14.89
CA PRO A 127 15.87 18.76 15.52
C PRO A 127 16.57 20.12 15.41
N ASP A 128 17.90 20.12 15.31
CA ASP A 128 18.72 21.34 15.28
C ASP A 128 18.94 21.91 13.86
N THR A 129 18.47 21.21 12.82
CA THR A 129 18.66 21.66 11.42
C THR A 129 17.55 22.62 11.00
N ILE A 130 17.88 23.92 10.96
CA ILE A 130 16.98 24.99 10.48
C ILE A 130 17.23 25.43 9.02
N ASP A 131 18.37 25.06 8.44
CA ASP A 131 18.70 25.41 7.05
C ASP A 131 17.80 24.66 6.06
N LEU A 132 17.23 25.40 5.09
CA LEU A 132 16.21 24.88 4.18
C LEU A 132 16.78 23.91 3.13
N ALA A 133 18.00 24.15 2.66
CA ALA A 133 18.66 23.26 1.69
C ALA A 133 18.98 21.93 2.37
N ARG A 134 19.63 21.97 3.54
CA ARG A 134 19.95 20.79 4.32
C ARG A 134 18.71 20.02 4.76
N THR A 135 17.65 20.74 5.14
CA THR A 135 16.33 20.15 5.43
C THR A 135 15.79 19.36 4.24
N SER A 136 15.96 19.88 3.03
CA SER A 136 15.47 19.24 1.81
C SER A 136 16.26 17.98 1.48
N ASP A 137 17.59 18.04 1.60
CA ASP A 137 18.46 16.88 1.41
C ASP A 137 18.12 15.76 2.40
N GLN A 138 17.95 16.08 3.69
CA GLN A 138 17.60 15.10 4.73
C GLN A 138 16.26 14.42 4.47
N LYS A 139 15.25 15.15 3.96
CA LYS A 139 13.97 14.54 3.58
C LYS A 139 14.15 13.59 2.40
N LEU A 140 14.96 13.96 1.41
CA LEU A 140 15.24 13.11 0.26
C LEU A 140 15.98 11.84 0.67
N GLU A 141 16.96 11.94 1.57
CA GLU A 141 17.66 10.79 2.15
C GLU A 141 16.68 9.82 2.85
N ILE A 142 15.71 10.34 3.62
CA ILE A 142 14.66 9.53 4.26
C ILE A 142 13.75 8.88 3.22
N ILE A 143 13.30 9.64 2.22
CA ILE A 143 12.42 9.13 1.15
C ILE A 143 13.10 7.98 0.42
N ASN A 144 14.33 8.17 -0.06
CA ASN A 144 15.04 7.16 -0.84
C ASN A 144 15.22 5.87 -0.03
N ARG A 145 15.68 5.98 1.22
CA ARG A 145 15.85 4.81 2.09
C ARG A 145 14.54 4.05 2.33
N LEU A 146 13.46 4.76 2.63
CA LEU A 146 12.17 4.13 2.90
C LEU A 146 11.49 3.63 1.61
N TRP A 147 11.75 4.26 0.47
CA TRP A 147 11.31 3.80 -0.83
C TRP A 147 11.97 2.48 -1.20
N ASP A 148 13.30 2.41 -1.15
CA ASP A 148 14.07 1.19 -1.41
C ASP A 148 13.59 0.05 -0.51
N ARG A 149 13.37 0.37 0.78
CA ARG A 149 12.83 -0.58 1.74
C ARG A 149 11.41 -1.03 1.38
N ALA A 150 10.53 -0.13 0.95
CA ALA A 150 9.19 -0.50 0.52
C ALA A 150 9.21 -1.40 -0.73
N VAL A 151 10.13 -1.14 -1.68
CA VAL A 151 10.35 -2.00 -2.86
C VAL A 151 10.79 -3.40 -2.45
N GLU A 152 11.76 -3.51 -1.52
CA GLU A 152 12.19 -4.80 -0.96
C GLU A 152 11.02 -5.57 -0.34
N LEU A 153 10.22 -4.89 0.48
CA LEU A 153 9.11 -5.51 1.19
C LEU A 153 7.99 -5.96 0.24
N VAL A 154 7.64 -5.14 -0.75
CA VAL A 154 6.64 -5.52 -1.76
C VAL A 154 7.14 -6.68 -2.60
N GLY A 155 8.43 -6.70 -2.98
CA GLY A 155 9.03 -7.84 -3.67
C GLY A 155 9.04 -9.11 -2.82
N LEU A 156 9.35 -9.00 -1.52
CA LEU A 156 9.32 -10.13 -0.58
C LEU A 156 7.92 -10.75 -0.48
N TYR A 157 6.88 -9.92 -0.50
CA TYR A 157 5.48 -10.34 -0.36
C TYR A 157 4.72 -10.41 -1.70
N GLU A 158 5.41 -10.39 -2.83
CA GLU A 158 4.80 -10.31 -4.17
C GLU A 158 3.73 -11.38 -4.40
N GLU A 159 4.05 -12.65 -4.13
CA GLU A 159 3.11 -13.76 -4.36
C GLU A 159 1.82 -13.61 -3.54
N LEU A 160 1.95 -13.17 -2.28
CA LEU A 160 0.83 -12.97 -1.38
C LEU A 160 -0.04 -11.79 -1.84
N ILE A 161 0.59 -10.66 -2.16
CA ILE A 161 -0.10 -9.45 -2.65
C ILE A 161 -0.89 -9.80 -3.93
N VAL A 162 -0.24 -10.44 -4.91
CA VAL A 162 -0.86 -10.82 -6.17
C VAL A 162 -1.99 -11.83 -5.96
N GLY A 163 -1.79 -12.84 -5.10
CA GLY A 163 -2.81 -13.84 -4.80
C GLY A 163 -4.07 -13.25 -4.12
N LEU A 164 -3.87 -12.37 -3.14
CA LEU A 164 -4.98 -11.66 -2.49
C LEU A 164 -5.68 -10.69 -3.44
N ALA A 165 -4.93 -10.00 -4.30
CA ALA A 165 -5.51 -9.13 -5.31
C ALA A 165 -6.39 -9.91 -6.30
N CYS A 166 -5.94 -11.09 -6.75
CA CYS A 166 -6.78 -11.99 -7.55
C CYS A 166 -8.07 -12.39 -6.81
N THR A 167 -7.96 -12.75 -5.52
CA THR A 167 -9.11 -13.11 -4.68
C THR A 167 -10.11 -11.95 -4.57
N LEU A 168 -9.62 -10.72 -4.35
CA LEU A 168 -10.46 -9.52 -4.33
C LEU A 168 -11.15 -9.29 -5.67
N VAL A 169 -10.43 -9.38 -6.80
CA VAL A 169 -11.00 -9.24 -8.15
C VAL A 169 -12.08 -10.29 -8.43
N GLU A 170 -11.88 -11.53 -7.97
CA GLU A 170 -12.87 -12.61 -8.11
C GLU A 170 -14.13 -12.39 -7.27
N SER A 171 -14.00 -11.67 -6.15
CA SER A 171 -15.14 -11.30 -5.31
C SER A 171 -16.06 -10.24 -5.94
N ILE A 172 -15.56 -9.49 -6.94
CA ILE A 172 -16.27 -8.37 -7.55
C ILE A 172 -17.54 -8.84 -8.27
N LYS A 173 -18.64 -8.14 -8.02
CA LYS A 173 -19.96 -8.40 -8.62
C LYS A 173 -20.57 -7.09 -9.14
N PRO A 174 -21.50 -7.16 -10.11
CA PRO A 174 -22.31 -6.00 -10.48
C PRO A 174 -23.03 -5.42 -9.25
N ALA A 175 -22.98 -4.11 -9.10
CA ALA A 175 -23.66 -3.34 -8.08
C ALA A 175 -24.53 -2.24 -8.75
N GLU A 176 -25.15 -1.37 -7.95
CA GLU A 176 -26.08 -0.35 -8.48
C GLU A 176 -25.40 0.65 -9.43
N LYS A 177 -26.18 1.27 -10.32
CA LYS A 177 -25.75 2.45 -11.12
C LYS A 177 -24.46 2.22 -11.95
N ASN A 178 -24.36 1.10 -12.65
CA ASN A 178 -23.20 0.75 -13.49
C ASN A 178 -21.88 0.67 -12.72
N THR A 179 -21.93 0.14 -11.49
CA THR A 179 -20.74 -0.11 -10.69
C THR A 179 -20.47 -1.60 -10.56
N TYR A 180 -19.21 -1.93 -10.26
CA TYR A 180 -18.79 -3.27 -9.89
C TYR A 180 -18.05 -3.18 -8.58
N SER A 181 -18.46 -3.95 -7.57
CA SER A 181 -17.86 -3.87 -6.23
C SER A 181 -17.54 -5.24 -5.66
N GLY A 182 -16.44 -5.33 -4.92
CA GLY A 182 -15.99 -6.50 -4.19
C GLY A 182 -15.32 -6.10 -2.88
N THR A 183 -15.39 -6.98 -1.89
CA THR A 183 -14.84 -6.76 -0.55
C THR A 183 -14.32 -8.08 -0.02
N LEU A 184 -13.12 -8.06 0.54
CA LEU A 184 -12.63 -9.10 1.43
C LEU A 184 -12.80 -8.59 2.86
N SER A 185 -13.71 -9.21 3.63
CA SER A 185 -13.95 -8.81 5.01
C SER A 185 -12.75 -9.12 5.91
N GLU A 186 -12.66 -8.42 7.04
CA GLU A 186 -11.67 -8.70 8.08
C GLU A 186 -11.70 -10.19 8.49
N GLU A 187 -12.89 -10.76 8.71
CA GLU A 187 -13.06 -12.18 9.04
C GLU A 187 -12.48 -13.10 7.95
N THR A 188 -12.76 -12.79 6.67
CA THR A 188 -12.25 -13.57 5.55
C THR A 188 -10.74 -13.53 5.49
N LEU A 189 -10.15 -12.33 5.64
CA LEU A 189 -8.70 -12.14 5.58
C LEU A 189 -8.00 -12.78 6.81
N ALA A 190 -8.58 -12.64 8.00
CA ALA A 190 -8.04 -13.23 9.23
C ALA A 190 -8.05 -14.78 9.20
N ALA A 191 -8.95 -15.38 8.43
CA ALA A 191 -9.02 -16.83 8.25
C ALA A 191 -7.97 -17.39 7.28
N LEU A 192 -7.27 -16.56 6.50
CA LEU A 192 -6.31 -17.02 5.51
C LEU A 192 -5.00 -17.50 6.16
N PRO A 193 -4.57 -18.77 5.97
CA PRO A 193 -3.35 -19.30 6.58
C PRO A 193 -2.08 -18.52 6.22
N SER A 194 -2.02 -17.98 5.00
CA SER A 194 -0.90 -17.17 4.52
C SER A 194 -0.75 -15.85 5.27
N LEU A 195 -1.83 -15.30 5.82
CA LEU A 195 -1.80 -14.08 6.65
C LEU A 195 -1.54 -14.38 8.12
N GLN A 196 -1.90 -15.57 8.60
CA GLN A 196 -1.63 -16.00 9.98
C GLN A 196 -0.16 -16.35 10.22
N THR A 197 0.54 -16.77 9.17
CA THR A 197 1.97 -17.15 9.22
C THR A 197 2.90 -16.02 8.83
N LEU A 198 2.35 -14.82 8.61
CA LEU A 198 3.08 -13.67 8.13
C LEU A 198 4.06 -13.18 9.20
N GLN A 199 5.34 -13.10 8.84
CA GLN A 199 6.38 -12.71 9.79
C GLN A 199 6.33 -11.21 10.04
N MET A 200 6.37 -10.85 11.32
CA MET A 200 6.51 -9.47 11.74
C MET A 200 7.89 -8.95 11.33
N ILE A 201 7.90 -7.80 10.67
CA ILE A 201 9.13 -7.16 10.20
C ILE A 201 9.29 -5.80 10.86
N GLU A 202 10.55 -5.43 11.07
CA GLU A 202 10.91 -4.09 11.46
C GLU A 202 11.00 -3.19 10.21
N PRO A 203 10.61 -1.91 10.35
CA PRO A 203 10.71 -0.92 9.28
C PRO A 203 12.15 -0.75 8.82
#